data_AF-A0A815U241-F1
#
_entry.id   AF-A0A815U241-F1
#
_cell.length_a   1.000
_cell.length_b   1.000
_cell.length_c   1.000
_cell.angle_alpha   90.00
_cell.angle_beta   90.00
_cell.angle_gamma   90.00
#
_symmetry.space_group_name_H-M   'P 1'
#
loop_
_entity.id
_entity.type
_entity.pdbx_description
1 polymer ?
#
loop_
_entity_poly.entity_id
_entity_poly.type
_entity_poly.pdbx_seq_one_letter_code
_entity_poly.pdbx_strand_id
1 'polypeptide(L)'
;MGADEKAHNRVGKLNLVDLAGSERQVKTGSTGERFKEATNINLSLSVLGNVISALVDGNSHVPYRDSKLTRLLQNSLGGNSKTIMIATLGPADYNYDESLTTLRYANRAKNIKNQPRINEDPKDALLRKFQDEIARLKEQLEGKGKSGRKSRRRNNQDGSNNDEN
;
A
#
# COMPACT_ATOMS: atom_id res chain seq x y z
N MET A 1 -15.47 -27.69 26.53
CA MET A 1 -16.02 -27.02 25.33
C MET A 1 -14.82 -26.55 24.53
N GLY A 2 -14.63 -27.14 23.35
CA GLY A 2 -13.40 -27.02 22.57
C GLY A 2 -13.12 -25.59 22.11
N ALA A 3 -11.85 -25.23 22.13
CA ALA A 3 -11.32 -23.99 21.62
C ALA A 3 -11.57 -23.88 20.11
N ASP A 4 -12.51 -23.03 19.72
CA ASP A 4 -12.51 -22.46 18.37
C ASP A 4 -11.35 -21.46 18.30
N GLU A 5 -10.13 -21.95 18.10
CA GLU A 5 -9.07 -21.17 17.49
C GLU A 5 -9.50 -20.84 16.06
N LYS A 6 -10.32 -19.79 15.90
CA LYS A 6 -10.68 -19.29 14.58
C LYS A 6 -9.41 -18.78 13.92
N ALA A 7 -8.90 -19.55 12.97
CA ALA A 7 -7.76 -19.19 12.15
C ALA A 7 -8.01 -17.79 11.54
N HIS A 8 -7.20 -16.82 11.94
CA HIS A 8 -7.22 -15.48 11.34
C HIS A 8 -6.80 -15.59 9.88
N ASN A 9 -7.77 -15.47 8.97
CA ASN A 9 -7.53 -15.66 7.55
C ASN A 9 -6.95 -14.39 6.94
N ARG A 10 -5.67 -14.43 6.58
CA ARG A 10 -4.99 -13.38 5.81
C ARG A 10 -4.85 -13.80 4.36
N VAL A 11 -5.11 -12.89 3.43
CA VAL A 11 -5.05 -13.18 1.99
C VAL A 11 -4.00 -12.32 1.29
N GLY A 12 -2.94 -12.97 0.79
CA GLY A 12 -1.97 -12.34 -0.11
C GLY A 12 -2.46 -12.37 -1.56
N LYS A 13 -2.13 -11.33 -2.34
CA LYS A 13 -2.28 -11.34 -3.80
C LYS A 13 -0.95 -10.92 -4.42
N LEU A 14 -0.36 -11.83 -5.21
CA LEU A 14 0.82 -11.55 -6.02
C LEU A 14 0.37 -11.35 -7.47
N ASN A 15 0.78 -10.24 -8.08
CA ASN A 15 0.60 -10.00 -9.51
C ASN A 15 1.98 -9.94 -10.16
N LEU A 16 2.22 -10.81 -11.14
CA LEU A 16 3.37 -10.72 -12.04
C LEU A 16 2.85 -10.28 -13.40
N VAL A 17 3.42 -9.19 -13.92
CA VAL A 17 2.91 -8.51 -15.11
C VAL A 17 4.06 -8.32 -16.06
N ASP A 18 3.93 -8.92 -17.24
CA ASP A 18 4.81 -8.65 -18.37
C ASP A 18 4.13 -7.64 -19.30
N LEU A 19 4.79 -6.51 -19.53
CA LEU A 19 4.25 -5.42 -20.32
C LEU A 19 4.74 -5.53 -21.75
N ALA A 20 3.91 -5.10 -22.69
CA ALA A 20 4.32 -4.97 -24.07
C ALA A 20 5.46 -3.93 -24.22
N GLY A 21 6.15 -3.99 -25.36
CA GLY A 21 7.24 -3.07 -25.71
C GLY A 21 6.83 -1.61 -25.60
N SER A 22 7.70 -0.78 -25.00
CA SER A 22 7.49 0.65 -24.80
C SER A 22 7.98 1.52 -25.96
N GLU A 23 8.52 0.90 -27.01
CA GLU A 23 9.09 1.57 -28.16
C GLU A 23 8.07 2.27 -29.04
N ARG A 24 8.50 3.37 -29.67
CA ARG A 24 7.65 4.14 -30.58
C ARG A 24 7.43 3.41 -31.90
N GLN A 25 6.18 3.38 -32.36
CA GLN A 25 5.75 2.74 -33.61
C GLN A 25 6.50 3.20 -34.87
N VAL A 26 7.02 4.42 -34.88
CA VAL A 26 7.76 4.95 -36.04
C VAL A 26 9.01 4.10 -36.34
N LYS A 27 9.55 3.39 -35.33
CA LYS A 27 10.69 2.48 -35.51
C LYS A 27 10.30 1.08 -36.02
N THR A 28 9.05 0.68 -35.91
CA THR A 28 8.63 -0.70 -36.24
C THR A 28 8.26 -0.90 -37.71
N GLY A 29 8.03 0.19 -38.47
CA GLY A 29 7.72 0.13 -39.90
C GLY A 29 6.47 -0.68 -40.25
N SER A 30 5.58 -0.92 -39.28
CA SER A 30 4.44 -1.82 -39.42
C SER A 30 3.27 -1.16 -40.14
N THR A 31 2.70 -1.84 -41.15
CA THR A 31 1.53 -1.39 -41.93
C THR A 31 0.34 -2.34 -41.76
N GLY A 32 -0.87 -1.88 -42.08
CA GLY A 32 -2.09 -2.71 -42.09
C GLY A 32 -2.56 -3.17 -40.70
N GLU A 33 -2.91 -4.44 -40.57
CA GLU A 33 -3.42 -5.03 -39.30
C GLU A 33 -2.39 -4.94 -38.16
N ARG A 34 -1.09 -5.09 -38.46
CA ARG A 34 -0.01 -4.92 -37.47
C ARG A 34 0.08 -3.49 -36.93
N PHE A 35 -0.29 -2.50 -37.74
CA PHE A 35 -0.36 -1.11 -37.29
C PHE A 35 -1.52 -0.90 -36.31
N LYS A 36 -2.69 -1.49 -36.57
CA LYS A 36 -3.85 -1.43 -35.66
C LYS A 36 -3.54 -2.10 -34.32
N GLU A 37 -2.89 -3.27 -34.35
CA GLU A 37 -2.47 -3.98 -33.14
C GLU A 37 -1.46 -3.15 -32.34
N ALA A 38 -0.39 -2.67 -32.99
CA ALA A 38 0.61 -1.82 -32.36
C ALA A 38 -0.01 -0.55 -31.75
N THR A 39 -1.11 -0.04 -32.32
CA THR A 39 -1.80 1.17 -31.82
C THR A 39 -2.53 0.87 -30.52
N ASN A 40 -3.21 -0.28 -30.44
CA ASN A 40 -3.87 -0.71 -29.21
C ASN A 40 -2.86 -1.05 -28.10
N ILE A 41 -1.70 -1.61 -28.45
CA ILE A 41 -0.61 -1.86 -27.50
C ILE A 41 -0.14 -0.55 -26.87
N ASN A 42 0.22 0.44 -27.71
CA ASN A 42 0.73 1.72 -27.25
C ASN A 42 -0.32 2.56 -26.51
N LEU A 43 -1.60 2.37 -26.81
CA LEU A 43 -2.68 2.99 -26.04
C LEU A 43 -2.61 2.58 -24.57
N SER A 44 -2.44 1.28 -24.27
CA SER A 44 -2.42 0.79 -22.89
C SER A 44 -1.22 1.31 -22.09
N LEU A 45 -0.03 1.40 -22.70
CA LEU A 45 1.18 1.92 -22.09
C LEU A 45 1.15 3.46 -21.93
N SER A 46 0.54 4.15 -22.90
CA SER A 46 0.32 5.60 -22.81
C SER A 46 -0.64 5.94 -21.68
N VAL A 47 -1.77 5.21 -21.57
CA VAL A 47 -2.73 5.35 -20.47
C VAL A 47 -2.07 5.03 -19.13
N LEU A 48 -1.23 3.98 -19.06
CA LEU A 48 -0.44 3.70 -17.86
C LEU A 48 0.46 4.89 -17.49
N GLY A 49 1.13 5.51 -18.45
CA GLY A 49 1.92 6.73 -18.23
C GLY A 49 1.11 7.92 -17.71
N ASN A 50 -0.13 8.08 -18.18
CA ASN A 50 -1.05 9.12 -17.70
C ASN A 50 -1.50 8.85 -16.26
N VAL A 51 -1.81 7.59 -15.92
CA VAL A 51 -2.14 7.17 -14.56
C VAL A 51 -0.99 7.46 -13.60
N ILE A 52 0.24 7.12 -13.97
CA ILE A 52 1.43 7.39 -13.16
C ILE A 52 1.60 8.90 -12.93
N SER A 53 1.47 9.70 -13.99
CA SER A 53 1.64 11.15 -13.88
C SER A 53 0.56 11.75 -12.95
N ALA A 54 -0.71 11.37 -13.14
CA ALA A 54 -1.81 11.82 -12.29
C ALA A 54 -1.62 11.44 -10.80
N LEU A 55 -1.07 10.26 -10.52
CA LEU A 55 -0.76 9.82 -9.16
C LEU A 55 0.36 10.62 -8.51
N VAL A 56 1.42 10.91 -9.27
CA VAL A 56 2.57 11.68 -8.78
C VAL A 56 2.20 13.13 -8.53
N ASP A 57 1.37 13.71 -9.40
CA ASP A 57 0.89 15.09 -9.28
C ASP A 57 -0.18 15.25 -8.18
N GLY A 58 -0.70 14.14 -7.63
CA GLY A 58 -1.70 14.16 -6.57
C GLY A 58 -3.10 14.55 -7.06
N ASN A 59 -3.41 14.27 -8.33
CA ASN A 59 -4.70 14.58 -8.91
C ASN A 59 -5.83 13.80 -8.21
N SER A 60 -6.98 14.46 -8.01
CA SER A 60 -8.17 13.83 -7.43
C SER A 60 -8.75 12.72 -8.31
N HIS A 61 -8.65 12.90 -9.64
CA HIS A 61 -9.08 11.92 -10.62
C HIS A 61 -7.87 11.25 -11.29
N VAL A 62 -7.82 9.93 -11.22
CA VAL A 62 -6.81 9.11 -11.90
C VAL A 62 -7.51 8.26 -12.97
N PRO A 63 -7.07 8.31 -14.24
CA PRO A 63 -7.79 7.74 -15.39
C PRO A 63 -7.59 6.22 -15.52
N TYR A 64 -7.82 5.44 -14.45
CA TYR A 64 -7.67 3.98 -14.51
C TYR A 64 -8.57 3.33 -15.55
N ARG A 65 -9.73 3.94 -15.85
CA ARG A 65 -10.77 3.37 -16.72
C ARG A 65 -10.44 3.41 -18.20
N ASP A 66 -9.46 4.22 -18.59
CA ASP A 66 -9.12 4.48 -19.99
C ASP A 66 -8.45 3.27 -20.66
N SER A 67 -7.98 2.28 -19.88
CA SER A 67 -7.53 0.99 -20.41
C SER A 67 -7.89 -0.17 -19.49
N LYS A 68 -8.08 -1.36 -20.05
CA LYS A 68 -8.28 -2.59 -19.25
C LYS A 68 -7.06 -2.89 -18.37
N LEU A 69 -5.85 -2.63 -18.87
CA LEU A 69 -4.60 -2.83 -18.14
C LEU A 69 -4.58 -2.00 -16.86
N THR A 70 -4.81 -0.69 -16.95
CA THR A 70 -4.80 0.20 -15.78
C THR A 70 -5.91 -0.11 -14.78
N ARG A 71 -7.06 -0.64 -15.22
CA ARG A 71 -8.10 -1.15 -14.31
C ARG A 71 -7.64 -2.35 -13.50
N LEU A 72 -6.94 -3.30 -14.14
CA LEU A 72 -6.41 -4.47 -13.46
C LEU A 72 -5.30 -4.09 -12.47
N LEU A 73 -4.49 -3.09 -12.81
CA LEU A 73 -3.36 -2.61 -12.02
C LEU A 73 -3.73 -1.52 -10.99
N GLN A 74 -4.99 -1.14 -10.88
CA GLN A 74 -5.42 -0.06 -9.98
C GLN A 74 -5.01 -0.29 -8.52
N ASN A 75 -5.00 -1.54 -8.04
CA ASN A 75 -4.52 -1.83 -6.69
C ASN A 75 -2.98 -1.71 -6.57
N SER A 76 -2.25 -1.94 -7.66
CA SER A 76 -0.78 -1.84 -7.72
C SER A 76 -0.28 -0.40 -7.85
N LEU A 77 -1.10 0.51 -8.37
CA LEU A 77 -0.71 1.91 -8.63
C LEU A 77 -1.56 2.81 -7.73
N GLY A 78 -1.00 3.36 -6.66
CA GLY A 78 -1.71 4.21 -5.70
C GLY A 78 -2.69 3.47 -4.76
N GLY A 79 -2.77 2.14 -4.85
CA GLY A 79 -3.72 1.32 -4.09
C GLY A 79 -3.11 0.53 -2.92
N ASN A 80 -3.83 -0.52 -2.51
CA ASN A 80 -3.40 -1.45 -1.48
C ASN A 80 -2.52 -2.56 -2.07
N SER A 81 -1.25 -2.24 -2.35
CA SER A 81 -0.27 -3.21 -2.82
C SER A 81 1.15 -2.74 -2.53
N LYS A 82 2.06 -3.68 -2.32
CA LYS A 82 3.50 -3.43 -2.42
C LYS A 82 3.90 -3.66 -3.87
N THR A 83 4.35 -2.60 -4.54
CA THR A 83 4.56 -2.64 -5.99
C THR A 83 6.00 -2.34 -6.32
N ILE A 84 6.56 -3.18 -7.19
CA ILE A 84 7.92 -3.08 -7.71
C ILE A 84 7.80 -2.95 -9.23
N MET A 85 8.50 -1.98 -9.79
CA MET A 85 8.66 -1.83 -11.23
C MET A 85 10.09 -2.21 -11.60
N ILE A 86 10.24 -3.06 -12.61
CA ILE A 86 11.53 -3.40 -13.20
C ILE A 86 11.60 -2.71 -14.56
N ALA A 87 12.58 -1.83 -14.73
CA ALA A 87 12.84 -1.14 -15.98
C ALA A 87 13.95 -1.87 -16.75
N THR A 88 13.61 -2.48 -17.87
CA THR A 88 14.55 -3.19 -18.75
C THR A 88 15.09 -2.24 -19.82
N LEU A 89 16.40 -2.26 -20.05
CA LEU A 89 17.10 -1.34 -20.94
C LEU A 89 18.02 -2.11 -21.88
N GLY A 90 18.17 -1.61 -23.10
CA GLY A 90 19.14 -2.12 -24.07
C GLY A 90 20.43 -1.29 -24.01
N PRO A 91 21.62 -1.90 -23.88
CA PRO A 91 22.88 -1.15 -23.71
C PRO A 91 23.44 -0.52 -24.99
N ALA A 92 22.85 -0.84 -26.16
CA ALA A 92 23.36 -0.37 -27.44
C ALA A 92 22.99 1.09 -27.73
N ASP A 93 23.88 1.82 -28.41
CA ASP A 93 23.72 3.26 -28.70
C ASP A 93 22.43 3.58 -29.46
N TYR A 94 22.01 2.72 -30.40
CA TYR A 94 20.75 2.91 -31.15
C TYR A 94 19.49 2.81 -30.27
N ASN A 95 19.60 2.29 -29.04
CA ASN A 95 18.54 2.24 -28.04
C ASN A 95 18.57 3.42 -27.06
N TYR A 96 19.47 4.39 -27.23
CA TYR A 96 19.65 5.50 -26.29
C TYR A 96 18.34 6.23 -25.98
N ASP A 97 17.59 6.63 -27.01
CA ASP A 97 16.33 7.38 -26.84
C ASP A 97 15.24 6.59 -26.11
N GLU A 98 15.12 5.29 -26.40
CA GLU A 98 14.15 4.42 -25.72
C GLU A 98 14.57 4.18 -24.28
N SER A 99 15.86 3.93 -24.04
CA SER A 99 16.41 3.71 -22.70
C SER A 99 16.21 4.94 -21.81
N LEU A 100 16.46 6.13 -22.35
CA LEU A 100 16.19 7.39 -21.64
C LEU A 100 14.70 7.57 -21.34
N THR A 101 13.82 7.21 -22.28
CA THR A 101 12.37 7.27 -22.10
C THR A 101 11.91 6.31 -20.98
N THR A 102 12.40 5.08 -20.98
CA THR A 102 12.12 4.08 -19.94
C THR A 102 12.62 4.51 -18.57
N LEU A 103 13.84 5.08 -18.48
CA LEU A 103 14.38 5.62 -17.23
C LEU A 103 13.54 6.78 -16.68
N ARG A 104 13.14 7.73 -17.54
CA ARG A 104 12.25 8.84 -17.14
C ARG A 104 10.90 8.33 -16.66
N TYR A 105 10.38 7.28 -17.29
CA TYR A 105 9.15 6.63 -16.88
C TYR A 105 9.29 6.00 -15.49
N ALA A 106 10.34 5.19 -15.28
CA ALA A 106 10.62 4.56 -13.99
C ALA A 106 10.85 5.60 -12.88
N ASN A 107 11.53 6.70 -13.18
CA ASN A 107 11.73 7.79 -12.23
C ASN A 107 10.42 8.44 -11.77
N ARG A 108 9.44 8.59 -12.68
CA ARG A 108 8.08 9.03 -12.30
C ARG A 108 7.38 7.98 -11.44
N ALA A 109 7.39 6.72 -11.89
CA ALA A 109 6.76 5.61 -11.18
C ALA A 109 7.26 5.45 -9.73
N LYS A 110 8.55 5.70 -9.49
CA LYS A 110 9.18 5.70 -8.16
C LYS A 110 8.49 6.62 -7.15
N ASN A 111 7.86 7.71 -7.61
CA ASN A 111 7.22 8.70 -6.74
C ASN A 111 5.76 8.36 -6.40
N ILE A 112 5.21 7.26 -6.93
CA ILE A 112 3.87 6.80 -6.58
C ILE A 112 3.86 6.34 -5.12
N LYS A 113 2.90 6.85 -4.35
CA LYS A 113 2.69 6.44 -2.96
C LYS A 113 1.55 5.45 -2.87
N ASN A 114 1.87 4.18 -2.67
CA ASN A 114 0.88 3.14 -2.35
C ASN A 114 0.54 3.15 -0.85
N GLN A 115 -0.61 2.58 -0.52
CA GLN A 115 -1.07 2.41 0.87
C GLN A 115 -1.28 0.92 1.18
N PRO A 116 -0.21 0.12 1.28
CA PRO A 116 -0.33 -1.29 1.60
C PRO A 116 -0.90 -1.48 3.02
N ARG A 117 -1.91 -2.34 3.14
CA ARG A 117 -2.61 -2.71 4.36
C ARG A 117 -2.72 -4.24 4.42
N ILE A 118 -2.82 -4.79 5.62
CA ILE A 118 -3.03 -6.23 5.80
C ILE A 118 -4.42 -6.59 5.31
N ASN A 119 -4.50 -7.54 4.38
CA ASN A 119 -5.76 -8.07 3.89
C ASN A 119 -6.22 -9.19 4.84
N GLU A 120 -7.23 -8.91 5.62
CA GLU A 120 -7.83 -9.82 6.59
C GLU A 120 -9.35 -9.61 6.63
N ASP A 121 -10.08 -10.58 7.14
CA ASP A 121 -11.54 -10.45 7.28
C ASP A 121 -11.88 -9.23 8.17
N PRO A 122 -12.82 -8.36 7.78
CA PRO A 122 -13.23 -7.22 8.59
C PRO A 122 -13.63 -7.58 10.02
N LYS A 123 -14.21 -8.77 10.22
CA LYS A 123 -14.57 -9.29 11.56
C LYS A 123 -13.33 -9.59 12.38
N ASP A 124 -12.32 -10.22 11.78
CA ASP A 124 -11.05 -10.53 12.44
C ASP A 124 -10.27 -9.25 12.77
N ALA A 125 -10.25 -8.28 11.84
CA ALA A 125 -9.66 -6.96 12.06
C ALA A 125 -10.32 -6.23 13.24
N LEU A 126 -11.65 -6.27 13.30
CA LEU A 126 -12.43 -5.61 14.35
C LEU A 126 -12.25 -6.32 15.70
N LEU A 127 -12.24 -7.65 15.71
CA LEU A 127 -12.01 -8.45 16.91
C LEU A 127 -10.63 -8.14 17.51
N ARG A 128 -9.58 -8.08 16.68
CA ARG A 128 -8.24 -7.70 17.14
C ARG A 128 -8.23 -6.29 17.72
N LYS A 129 -8.83 -5.30 17.04
CA LYS A 129 -8.93 -3.94 17.58
C LYS A 129 -9.63 -3.90 18.93
N PHE A 130 -10.71 -4.66 19.10
CA PHE A 130 -11.39 -4.74 20.39
C PHE A 130 -10.54 -5.44 21.45
N GLN A 131 -9.82 -6.50 21.12
CA GLN A 131 -8.89 -7.15 22.05
C GLN A 131 -7.75 -6.22 22.47
N ASP A 132 -7.16 -5.48 21.53
CA ASP A 132 -6.11 -4.48 21.80
C ASP A 132 -6.63 -3.36 22.72
N GLU A 133 -7.84 -2.84 22.44
CA GLU A 133 -8.44 -1.79 23.27
C GLU A 133 -8.83 -2.31 24.66
N ILE A 134 -9.34 -3.54 24.78
CA ILE A 134 -9.60 -4.19 26.08
C ILE A 134 -8.30 -4.32 26.88
N ALA A 135 -7.20 -4.75 26.25
CA ALA A 135 -5.91 -4.88 26.92
C ALA A 135 -5.41 -3.52 27.43
N ARG A 136 -5.45 -2.50 26.58
CA ARG A 136 -5.07 -1.13 26.92
C ARG A 136 -5.90 -0.57 28.09
N LEU A 137 -7.22 -0.77 28.05
CA LEU A 137 -8.11 -0.28 29.11
C LEU A 137 -7.88 -1.00 30.44
N LYS A 138 -7.62 -2.32 30.41
CA LYS A 138 -7.26 -3.09 31.62
C LYS A 138 -5.97 -2.57 32.25
N GLU A 139 -4.95 -2.29 31.44
CA GLU A 139 -3.69 -1.72 31.93
C GLU A 139 -3.88 -0.35 32.59
N GLN A 140 -4.71 0.53 32.01
CA GLN A 140 -5.03 1.82 32.62
C GLN A 140 -5.75 1.71 33.96
N LEU A 141 -6.64 0.73 34.11
CA LEU A 141 -7.35 0.48 35.38
C LEU A 141 -6.39 -0.03 36.46
N GLU A 142 -5.45 -0.92 36.11
CA GLU A 142 -4.42 -1.39 37.03
C GLU A 142 -3.44 -0.28 37.44
N GLY A 143 -3.07 0.61 36.52
CA GLY A 143 -2.26 1.79 36.79
C GLY A 143 -2.94 2.78 37.76
N LYS A 144 -4.24 3.05 37.57
CA LYS A 144 -5.03 3.92 38.46
C LYS A 144 -5.24 3.30 39.84
N GLY A 145 -5.45 1.98 39.92
CA GLY A 145 -5.61 1.25 41.18
C GLY A 145 -4.38 1.30 42.11
N LYS A 146 -3.17 1.38 41.54
CA LYS A 146 -1.91 1.54 42.30
C LYS A 146 -1.72 2.96 42.83
N SER A 147 -2.19 4.00 42.11
CA SER A 147 -2.11 5.40 42.59
C SER A 147 -3.09 5.68 43.75
N GLY A 148 -4.31 5.12 43.67
CA GLY A 148 -5.32 5.26 44.73
C GLY A 148 -4.94 4.54 46.03
N ARG A 149 -4.24 3.39 45.93
CA ARG A 149 -3.69 2.67 47.10
C ARG A 149 -2.51 3.39 47.76
N LYS A 150 -1.66 4.09 47.01
CA LYS A 150 -0.57 4.92 47.58
C LYS A 150 -1.10 6.16 48.31
N SER A 151 -2.14 6.80 47.77
CA SER A 151 -2.81 7.93 48.44
C SER A 151 -3.45 7.53 49.78
N ARG A 152 -4.19 6.40 49.81
CA ARG A 152 -4.76 5.87 51.06
C ARG A 152 -3.72 5.44 52.11
N ARG A 153 -2.56 4.93 51.69
CA ARG A 153 -1.49 4.54 52.62
C ARG A 153 -0.76 5.73 53.26
N ARG A 154 -0.64 6.86 52.56
CA ARG A 154 -0.08 8.11 53.14
C ARG A 154 -1.01 8.72 54.19
N ASN A 155 -2.31 8.80 53.93
CA ASN A 155 -3.27 9.35 54.90
C ASN A 155 -3.40 8.54 56.21
N ASN A 156 -3.05 7.25 56.21
CA ASN A 156 -3.11 6.41 57.41
C ASN A 156 -1.83 6.41 58.24
N GLN A 157 -0.72 7.00 57.77
CA GLN A 157 0.53 7.10 58.53
C GLN A 157 0.68 8.44 59.28
N ASP A 158 0.00 9.50 58.86
CA ASP A 158 0.01 10.80 59.57
C ASP A 158 -0.99 10.87 60.75
N GLY A 159 -1.75 9.80 61.01
CA GLY A 159 -2.78 9.76 62.07
C GLY A 159 -2.39 9.05 63.36
N SER A 160 -1.16 8.54 63.50
CA SER A 160 -0.78 7.65 64.62
C SER A 160 0.32 8.17 65.54
N ASN A 161 0.65 9.46 65.53
CA ASN A 161 1.63 10.06 66.46
C ASN A 161 1.02 11.23 67.23
N ASN A 162 0.06 10.96 68.10
CA ASN A 162 -0.33 11.86 69.20
C ASN A 162 -1.01 11.01 70.26
N ASP A 163 -0.21 10.31 71.06
CA ASP A 163 -0.53 9.86 72.41
C ASP A 163 0.72 9.14 72.93
N GLU A 164 1.60 9.87 73.62
CA GLU A 164 2.34 9.41 74.80
C GLU A 164 3.31 10.52 75.29
N ASN A 165 3.03 10.97 76.52
CA ASN A 165 3.73 11.92 77.42
C ASN A 165 3.71 13.42 77.13
#